data_AF-A0A7V8VPD9-F1
#
_entry.id   AF-A0A7V8VPD9-F1
#
_cell.length_a   1.000
_cell.length_b   1.000
_cell.length_c   1.000
_cell.angle_alpha   90.00
_cell.angle_beta   90.00
_cell.angle_gamma   90.00
#
_symmetry.space_group_name_H-M   'P 1'
#
loop_
_entity.id
_entity.type
_entity.pdbx_description
1 polymer ?
#
loop_
_entity_poly.entity_id
_entity_poly.type
_entity_poly.pdbx_seq_one_letter_code
_entity_poly.pdbx_strand_id
1 'polypeptide(L)'
;EPLESAPEVASPWPARSLTDNPATLYGSWWHTLFQLFPWKGSTEQWQAAFSAMQPESPEGTRSAREWRLLIEGMLRDSLLTQFLKCPAVVVHTEYPFLWRTNEQSCLEGVIDLLLIDPRQRRGLILDWKTNRIDRDDEKSFRQKYRPQIAAYWKAVGEITRFDISAGLYSTFTGALVMFQNAELKAEWSRLLQLPPEQMGTEITPRDI
;
A
#
# COMPACT_ATOMS: atom_id res chain seq x y z
N GLU A 1 17.98 37.70 32.05
CA GLU A 1 17.17 36.58 31.51
C GLU A 1 17.49 36.41 30.05
N PRO A 2 17.91 35.23 29.58
CA PRO A 2 17.81 34.87 28.17
C PRO A 2 16.54 34.03 27.96
N LEU A 3 15.78 34.39 26.92
CA LEU A 3 14.62 33.65 26.45
C LEU A 3 15.02 32.20 26.10
N GLU A 4 14.36 31.23 26.73
CA GLU A 4 14.35 29.84 26.28
C GLU A 4 13.79 29.79 24.85
N SER A 5 14.61 29.32 23.92
CA SER A 5 14.17 28.91 22.59
C SER A 5 13.23 27.72 22.74
N ALA A 6 11.99 27.87 22.26
CA ALA A 6 11.03 26.77 22.18
C ALA A 6 11.64 25.59 21.41
N PRO A 7 11.36 24.33 21.80
CA PRO A 7 11.88 23.17 21.11
C PRO A 7 11.34 23.14 19.68
N GLU A 8 12.24 22.96 18.72
CA GLU A 8 11.92 22.72 17.32
C GLU A 8 11.06 21.45 17.25
N VAL A 9 9.76 21.61 17.00
CA VAL A 9 8.84 20.50 16.81
C VAL A 9 9.25 19.85 15.50
N ALA A 10 9.98 18.74 15.59
CA ALA A 10 10.35 17.93 14.44
C ALA A 10 9.07 17.58 13.68
N SER A 11 9.02 18.01 12.43
CA SER A 11 7.93 17.71 11.52
C SER A 11 7.80 16.17 11.40
N PRO A 12 6.62 15.58 11.61
CA PRO A 12 6.42 14.13 11.42
C PRO A 12 6.56 13.71 9.95
N TRP A 13 6.76 14.67 9.06
CA TRP A 13 6.84 14.51 7.63
C TRP A 13 8.26 14.10 7.20
N PRO A 14 8.40 13.12 6.29
CA PRO A 14 9.68 12.85 5.65
C PRO A 14 10.24 14.13 5.02
N ALA A 15 11.55 14.34 5.16
CA ALA A 15 12.21 15.49 4.56
C ALA A 15 11.98 15.51 3.04
N ARG A 16 11.52 16.65 2.52
CA ARG A 16 11.25 16.84 1.09
C ARG A 16 12.50 16.59 0.25
N SER A 17 12.37 15.81 -0.81
CA SER A 17 13.43 15.53 -1.77
C SER A 17 13.44 16.57 -2.89
N LEU A 18 14.61 16.82 -3.49
CA LEU A 18 14.76 17.66 -4.68
C LEU A 18 14.05 17.09 -5.93
N THR A 19 13.54 15.87 -5.86
CA THR A 19 12.77 15.18 -6.92
C THR A 19 11.26 15.24 -6.72
N ASP A 20 10.78 15.92 -5.69
CA ASP A 20 9.36 15.97 -5.35
C ASP A 20 8.57 16.74 -6.42
N ASN A 21 7.62 16.07 -7.05
CA ASN A 21 6.62 16.68 -7.92
C ASN A 21 5.24 16.64 -7.24
N PRO A 22 4.24 17.41 -7.72
CA PRO A 22 2.93 17.42 -7.08
C PRO A 22 2.27 16.04 -6.92
N ALA A 23 2.51 15.12 -7.85
CA ALA A 23 1.99 13.76 -7.78
C ALA A 23 2.69 12.92 -6.70
N THR A 24 4.01 13.01 -6.58
CA THR A 24 4.77 12.28 -5.54
C THR A 24 4.50 12.83 -4.14
N LEU A 25 4.31 14.16 -4.01
CA LEU A 25 3.91 14.77 -2.75
C LEU A 25 2.51 14.32 -2.31
N TYR A 26 1.56 14.29 -3.25
CA TYR A 26 0.20 13.82 -2.96
C TYR A 26 0.17 12.32 -2.60
N GLY A 27 0.94 11.49 -3.32
CA GLY A 27 1.14 10.09 -2.98
C GLY A 27 1.70 9.91 -1.58
N SER A 28 2.83 10.57 -1.28
CA SER A 28 3.49 10.51 0.02
C SER A 28 2.58 10.95 1.17
N TRP A 29 1.72 11.94 0.94
CA TRP A 29 0.70 12.36 1.91
C TRP A 29 -0.32 11.25 2.21
N TRP A 30 -0.79 10.52 1.19
CA TRP A 30 -1.67 9.36 1.38
C TRP A 30 -1.00 8.22 2.15
N HIS A 31 0.26 7.89 1.81
CA HIS A 31 1.02 6.86 2.54
C HIS A 31 1.18 7.25 4.01
N THR A 32 1.52 8.51 4.30
CA THR A 32 1.64 9.01 5.67
C THR A 32 0.31 8.89 6.43
N LEU A 33 -0.80 9.26 5.81
CA LEU A 33 -2.13 9.08 6.41
C LEU A 33 -2.38 7.60 6.73
N PHE A 34 -2.10 6.68 5.78
CA PHE A 34 -2.34 5.24 5.94
C PHE A 34 -1.41 4.54 6.91
N GLN A 35 -0.19 5.03 7.07
CA GLN A 35 0.76 4.57 8.08
C GLN A 35 0.25 4.85 9.49
N LEU A 36 -0.35 6.03 9.71
CA LEU A 36 -0.88 6.44 11.01
C LEU A 36 -2.37 6.08 11.21
N PHE A 37 -2.97 5.44 10.20
CA PHE A 37 -4.40 5.24 10.15
C PHE A 37 -4.88 4.25 11.22
N PRO A 38 -5.98 4.57 11.96
CA PRO A 38 -6.52 3.66 12.96
C PRO A 38 -7.30 2.52 12.30
N TRP A 39 -6.61 1.59 11.62
CA TRP A 39 -7.19 0.48 10.84
C TRP A 39 -8.22 -0.37 11.61
N LYS A 40 -8.04 -0.52 12.93
CA LYS A 40 -8.95 -1.25 13.83
C LYS A 40 -9.98 -0.37 14.53
N GLY A 41 -9.94 0.93 14.29
CA GLY A 41 -10.85 1.92 14.86
C GLY A 41 -12.22 1.94 14.18
N SER A 42 -13.12 2.73 14.75
CA SER A 42 -14.43 3.01 14.18
C SER A 42 -14.36 4.00 13.01
N THR A 43 -15.46 4.13 12.25
CA THR A 43 -15.56 5.11 11.16
C THR A 43 -15.38 6.55 11.66
N GLU A 44 -15.76 6.86 12.90
CA GLU A 44 -15.51 8.16 13.51
C GLU A 44 -14.02 8.39 13.75
N GLN A 45 -13.28 7.37 14.21
CA GLN A 45 -11.82 7.46 14.38
C GLN A 45 -11.11 7.59 13.04
N TRP A 46 -11.61 6.90 12.01
CA TRP A 46 -11.13 7.04 10.63
C TRP A 46 -11.32 8.47 10.12
N GLN A 47 -12.52 9.02 10.30
CA GLN A 47 -12.84 10.39 9.89
C GLN A 47 -12.01 11.41 10.67
N ALA A 48 -11.79 11.21 11.97
CA ALA A 48 -10.95 12.08 12.78
C ALA A 48 -9.49 12.10 12.31
N ALA A 49 -8.92 10.93 11.99
CA ALA A 49 -7.57 10.84 11.44
C ALA A 49 -7.44 11.57 10.09
N PHE A 50 -8.40 11.37 9.19
CA PHE A 50 -8.43 12.09 7.92
C PHE A 50 -8.55 13.61 8.12
N SER A 51 -9.51 14.05 8.95
CA SER A 51 -9.74 15.47 9.22
C SER A 51 -8.53 16.17 9.84
N ALA A 52 -7.73 15.46 10.64
CA ALA A 52 -6.50 15.99 11.20
C ALA A 52 -5.41 16.20 10.13
N MET A 53 -5.31 15.29 9.15
CA MET A 53 -4.28 15.31 8.09
C MET A 53 -4.67 16.11 6.85
N GLN A 54 -5.97 16.29 6.59
CA GLN A 54 -6.50 16.93 5.39
C GLN A 54 -5.96 18.35 5.13
N PRO A 55 -5.79 19.23 6.15
CA PRO A 55 -5.24 20.57 5.93
C PRO A 55 -3.84 20.59 5.31
N GLU A 56 -3.06 19.52 5.50
CA GLU A 56 -1.70 19.38 4.97
C GLU A 56 -1.69 18.70 3.58
N SER A 57 -2.86 18.34 3.04
CA SER A 57 -2.98 17.71 1.73
C SER A 57 -2.59 18.68 0.61
N PRO A 58 -1.69 18.29 -0.31
CA PRO A 58 -1.32 19.12 -1.47
C PRO A 58 -2.51 19.41 -2.41
N GLU A 59 -3.52 18.54 -2.44
CA GLU A 59 -4.72 18.67 -3.28
C GLU A 59 -6.00 18.46 -2.44
N GLY A 60 -6.38 19.46 -1.62
CA GLY A 60 -7.48 19.34 -0.64
C GLY A 60 -8.84 18.87 -1.20
N THR A 61 -9.26 19.36 -2.37
CA THR A 61 -10.51 18.92 -3.02
C THR A 61 -10.41 17.47 -3.48
N ARG A 62 -9.24 17.06 -3.97
CA ARG A 62 -8.98 15.71 -4.47
C ARG A 62 -8.95 14.72 -3.32
N SER A 63 -8.23 15.01 -2.24
CA SER A 63 -8.16 14.15 -1.06
C SER A 63 -9.53 13.97 -0.41
N ALA A 64 -10.36 15.02 -0.33
CA ALA A 64 -11.74 14.91 0.16
C ALA A 64 -12.60 13.94 -0.68
N ARG A 65 -12.48 14.01 -2.00
CA ARG A 65 -13.20 13.12 -2.92
C ARG A 65 -12.71 11.68 -2.78
N GLU A 66 -11.41 11.47 -2.84
CA GLU A 66 -10.78 10.14 -2.78
C GLU A 66 -10.98 9.48 -1.41
N TRP A 67 -11.01 10.26 -0.32
CA TRP A 67 -11.39 9.80 1.01
C TRP A 67 -12.83 9.26 1.06
N ARG A 68 -13.79 9.96 0.46
CA ARG A 68 -15.18 9.48 0.37
C ARG A 68 -15.24 8.14 -0.37
N LEU A 69 -14.52 8.04 -1.50
CA LEU A 69 -14.43 6.81 -2.28
C LEU A 69 -13.81 5.66 -1.49
N LEU A 70 -12.79 5.95 -0.66
CA LEU A 70 -12.19 5.00 0.27
C LEU A 70 -13.21 4.48 1.27
N ILE A 71 -13.88 5.35 2.01
CA ILE A 71 -14.86 4.92 3.01
C ILE A 71 -15.97 4.08 2.36
N GLU A 72 -16.52 4.53 1.22
CA GLU A 72 -17.51 3.75 0.49
C GLU A 72 -16.97 2.40 0.02
N GLY A 73 -15.73 2.36 -0.48
CA GLY A 73 -15.06 1.15 -0.94
C GLY A 73 -14.82 0.15 0.18
N MET A 74 -14.25 0.60 1.30
CA MET A 74 -13.99 -0.22 2.47
C MET A 74 -15.28 -0.82 3.04
N LEU A 75 -16.37 -0.03 3.09
CA LEU A 75 -17.67 -0.52 3.58
C LEU A 75 -18.33 -1.54 2.63
N ARG A 76 -18.03 -1.50 1.32
CA ARG A 76 -18.53 -2.46 0.33
C ARG A 76 -17.71 -3.74 0.27
N ASP A 77 -16.40 -3.66 0.47
CA ASP A 77 -15.52 -4.82 0.30
C ASP A 77 -15.62 -5.81 1.45
N SER A 78 -16.02 -7.05 1.14
CA SER A 78 -16.25 -8.08 2.15
C SER A 78 -14.96 -8.66 2.71
N LEU A 79 -13.88 -8.74 1.93
CA LEU A 79 -12.63 -9.37 2.35
C LEU A 79 -11.83 -8.46 3.28
N LEU A 80 -11.59 -7.21 2.89
CA LEU A 80 -10.92 -6.23 3.72
C LEU A 80 -11.70 -6.02 5.03
N THR A 81 -13.01 -5.86 4.94
CA THR A 81 -13.88 -5.74 6.12
C THR A 81 -13.78 -6.96 7.04
N GLN A 82 -13.69 -8.18 6.49
CA GLN A 82 -13.52 -9.40 7.29
C GLN A 82 -12.19 -9.40 8.06
N PHE A 83 -11.09 -8.99 7.43
CA PHE A 83 -9.80 -8.88 8.12
C PHE A 83 -9.81 -7.79 9.20
N LEU A 84 -10.37 -6.61 8.90
CA LEU A 84 -10.40 -5.50 9.86
C LEU A 84 -11.29 -5.82 11.07
N LYS A 85 -12.42 -6.52 10.88
CA LYS A 85 -13.30 -6.94 11.98
C LYS A 85 -12.77 -8.11 12.81
N CYS A 86 -11.81 -8.89 12.29
CA CYS A 86 -11.24 -10.01 13.03
C CYS A 86 -10.31 -9.51 14.16
N PRO A 87 -10.58 -9.81 15.45
CA PRO A 87 -9.73 -9.35 16.55
C PRO A 87 -8.34 -9.98 16.56
N ALA A 88 -8.18 -11.15 15.94
CA ALA A 88 -6.90 -11.85 15.85
C ALA A 88 -5.98 -11.29 14.76
N VAL A 89 -6.50 -10.46 13.86
CA VAL A 89 -5.72 -9.90 12.75
C VAL A 89 -4.76 -8.84 13.26
N VAL A 90 -3.49 -9.03 12.96
CA VAL A 90 -2.42 -8.07 13.18
C VAL A 90 -2.30 -7.19 11.93
N VAL A 91 -2.22 -5.88 12.14
CA VAL A 91 -2.08 -4.88 11.08
C VAL A 91 -0.64 -4.41 11.04
N HIS A 92 -0.02 -4.47 9.87
CA HIS A 92 1.30 -3.91 9.60
C HIS A 92 1.18 -2.88 8.49
N THR A 93 1.71 -1.68 8.72
CA THR A 93 1.76 -0.58 7.74
C THR A 93 3.21 -0.29 7.39
N GLU A 94 3.48 0.06 6.13
CA GLU A 94 4.84 0.35 5.65
C GLU A 94 5.82 -0.76 6.06
N TYR A 95 5.43 -2.02 5.83
CA TYR A 95 6.13 -3.20 6.35
C TYR A 95 7.35 -3.55 5.48
N PRO A 96 8.58 -3.36 5.98
CA PRO A 96 9.77 -3.73 5.24
C PRO A 96 9.95 -5.25 5.25
N PHE A 97 10.42 -5.81 4.15
CA PHE A 97 10.85 -7.20 4.10
C PHE A 97 12.17 -7.36 3.33
N LEU A 98 12.90 -8.41 3.69
CA LEU A 98 14.04 -8.92 2.93
C LEU A 98 13.84 -10.43 2.80
N TRP A 99 13.67 -10.89 1.57
CA TRP A 99 13.39 -12.28 1.26
C TRP A 99 14.46 -12.85 0.35
N ARG A 100 15.12 -13.92 0.80
CA ARG A 100 16.07 -14.68 -0.02
C ARG A 100 15.31 -15.42 -1.13
N THR A 101 15.52 -15.03 -2.38
CA THR A 101 14.87 -15.68 -3.54
C THR A 101 15.64 -16.92 -3.99
N ASN A 102 16.97 -16.91 -3.85
CA ASN A 102 17.86 -18.07 -4.01
C ASN A 102 19.18 -17.89 -3.21
N GLU A 103 20.18 -18.75 -3.42
CA GLU A 103 21.44 -18.68 -2.66
C GLU A 103 22.22 -17.37 -2.83
N GLN A 104 22.03 -16.67 -3.95
CA GLN A 104 22.84 -15.53 -4.37
C GLN A 104 22.05 -14.21 -4.45
N SER A 105 20.72 -14.24 -4.31
CA SER A 105 19.90 -13.04 -4.41
C SER A 105 18.81 -12.95 -3.35
N CYS A 106 18.52 -11.70 -2.98
CA CYS A 106 17.40 -11.33 -2.13
C CYS A 106 16.53 -10.31 -2.86
N LEU A 107 15.24 -10.35 -2.56
CA LEU A 107 14.28 -9.33 -2.91
C LEU A 107 13.95 -8.55 -1.62
N GLU A 108 14.04 -7.23 -1.70
CA GLU A 108 13.59 -6.34 -0.63
C GLU A 108 12.50 -5.41 -1.12
N GLY A 109 11.73 -4.88 -0.19
CA GLY A 109 10.67 -3.92 -0.48
C GLY A 109 9.92 -3.52 0.77
N VAL A 110 8.98 -2.60 0.58
CA VAL A 110 8.06 -2.14 1.61
C VAL A 110 6.64 -2.42 1.11
N ILE A 111 5.83 -3.05 1.96
CA ILE A 111 4.42 -3.33 1.68
C ILE A 111 3.59 -2.30 2.44
N ASP A 112 2.76 -1.52 1.74
CA ASP A 112 2.01 -0.44 2.38
C ASP A 112 1.08 -0.92 3.48
N LEU A 113 0.34 -2.00 3.23
CA LEU A 113 -0.54 -2.63 4.22
C LEU A 113 -0.49 -4.15 4.12
N LEU A 114 -0.13 -4.79 5.23
CA LEU A 114 -0.16 -6.23 5.42
C LEU A 114 -1.04 -6.59 6.61
N LEU A 115 -2.11 -7.33 6.36
CA LEU A 115 -3.01 -7.86 7.38
C LEU A 115 -2.75 -9.35 7.55
N ILE A 116 -2.41 -9.79 8.76
CA ILE A 116 -2.13 -11.20 9.06
C ILE A 116 -3.15 -11.74 10.05
N ASP A 117 -3.85 -12.82 9.66
CA ASP A 117 -4.66 -13.64 10.57
C ASP A 117 -3.86 -14.91 10.93
N PRO A 118 -3.12 -14.92 12.05
CA PRO A 118 -2.31 -16.07 12.43
C PRO A 118 -3.15 -17.28 12.83
N ARG A 119 -4.42 -17.09 13.23
CA ARG A 119 -5.31 -18.19 13.62
C ARG A 119 -5.77 -18.98 12.41
N GLN A 120 -6.09 -18.28 11.33
CA GLN A 120 -6.51 -18.90 10.07
C GLN A 120 -5.35 -19.15 9.10
N ARG A 121 -4.12 -18.79 9.48
CA ARG A 121 -2.91 -18.90 8.65
C ARG A 121 -3.10 -18.27 7.27
N ARG A 122 -3.67 -17.06 7.25
CA ARG A 122 -3.91 -16.29 6.03
C ARG A 122 -3.46 -14.85 6.17
N GLY A 123 -3.23 -14.19 5.04
CA GLY A 123 -2.90 -12.78 4.99
C GLY A 123 -3.53 -12.05 3.80
N LEU A 124 -3.59 -10.74 3.91
CA LEU A 124 -3.98 -9.83 2.83
C LEU A 124 -2.92 -8.75 2.67
N ILE A 125 -2.37 -8.64 1.46
CA ILE A 125 -1.49 -7.55 1.04
C ILE A 125 -2.33 -6.54 0.27
N LEU A 126 -2.21 -5.27 0.63
CA LEU A 126 -2.73 -4.14 -0.14
C LEU A 126 -1.62 -3.12 -0.38
N ASP A 127 -1.57 -2.62 -1.60
CA ASP A 127 -0.68 -1.55 -2.03
C ASP A 127 -1.55 -0.43 -2.63
N TRP A 128 -1.26 0.82 -2.25
CA TRP A 128 -2.04 2.00 -2.59
C TRP A 128 -1.45 2.70 -3.80
N LYS A 129 -2.29 2.99 -4.79
CA LYS A 129 -1.89 3.77 -5.96
C LYS A 129 -2.70 5.04 -6.06
N THR A 130 -1.99 6.17 -6.09
CA THR A 130 -2.57 7.52 -6.22
C THR A 130 -2.52 8.06 -7.65
N ASN A 131 -2.02 7.30 -8.61
CA ASN A 131 -1.99 7.69 -10.00
C ASN A 131 -3.41 7.82 -10.56
N ARG A 132 -3.60 8.83 -11.41
CA ARG A 132 -4.86 9.08 -12.10
C ARG A 132 -4.99 8.04 -13.21
N ILE A 133 -5.90 7.09 -13.02
CA ILE A 133 -6.25 6.10 -14.04
C ILE A 133 -7.65 6.41 -14.55
N ASP A 134 -7.82 6.43 -15.87
CA ASP A 134 -9.17 6.38 -16.44
C ASP A 134 -9.80 5.03 -16.10
N ARG A 135 -11.11 5.03 -15.82
CA ARG A 135 -11.83 3.81 -15.40
C ARG A 135 -11.74 2.69 -16.44
N ASP A 136 -11.58 3.04 -17.71
CA ASP A 136 -11.47 2.08 -18.81
C ASP A 136 -10.08 1.42 -18.91
N ASP A 137 -9.12 1.85 -18.08
CA ASP A 137 -7.73 1.38 -18.10
C ASP A 137 -7.40 0.38 -16.98
N GLU A 138 -8.39 -0.21 -16.32
CA GLU A 138 -8.18 -1.18 -15.22
C GLU A 138 -7.28 -2.35 -15.66
N LYS A 139 -7.39 -2.81 -16.92
CA LYS A 139 -6.54 -3.89 -17.45
C LYS A 139 -5.07 -3.48 -17.51
N SER A 140 -4.77 -2.29 -18.01
CA SER A 140 -3.42 -1.75 -18.07
C SER A 140 -2.87 -1.50 -16.66
N PHE A 141 -3.70 -0.94 -15.77
CA PHE A 141 -3.35 -0.75 -14.36
C PHE A 141 -2.97 -2.07 -13.70
N ARG A 142 -3.80 -3.11 -13.86
CA ARG A 142 -3.50 -4.46 -13.36
C ARG A 142 -2.21 -5.00 -13.96
N GLN A 143 -2.03 -4.88 -15.27
CA GLN A 143 -0.84 -5.40 -15.97
C GLN A 143 0.43 -4.70 -15.50
N LYS A 144 0.40 -3.37 -15.30
CA LYS A 144 1.53 -2.55 -14.85
C LYS A 144 2.05 -2.99 -13.49
N TYR A 145 1.15 -3.25 -12.52
CA TYR A 145 1.52 -3.53 -11.14
C TYR A 145 1.53 -5.01 -10.77
N ARG A 146 1.07 -5.91 -11.67
CA ARG A 146 1.09 -7.36 -11.41
C ARG A 146 2.47 -7.89 -11.00
N PRO A 147 3.59 -7.50 -11.63
CA PRO A 147 4.92 -7.96 -11.21
C PRO A 147 5.24 -7.64 -9.74
N GLN A 148 4.96 -6.40 -9.31
CA GLN A 148 5.16 -5.95 -7.93
C GLN A 148 4.32 -6.80 -6.95
N ILE A 149 3.04 -6.95 -7.24
CA ILE A 149 2.12 -7.71 -6.38
C ILE A 149 2.48 -9.19 -6.34
N ALA A 150 2.91 -9.79 -7.45
CA ALA A 150 3.38 -11.17 -7.47
C ALA A 150 4.63 -11.36 -6.60
N ALA A 151 5.54 -10.39 -6.61
CA ALA A 151 6.74 -10.41 -5.80
C ALA A 151 6.43 -10.33 -4.29
N TYR A 152 5.55 -9.41 -3.88
CA TYR A 152 5.09 -9.30 -2.48
C TYR A 152 4.33 -10.55 -2.03
N TRP A 153 3.36 -11.00 -2.83
CA TRP A 153 2.59 -12.21 -2.56
C TRP A 153 3.50 -13.41 -2.33
N LYS A 154 4.49 -13.61 -3.22
CA LYS A 154 5.42 -14.72 -3.12
C LYS A 154 6.31 -14.61 -1.89
N ALA A 155 6.90 -13.44 -1.64
CA ALA A 155 7.80 -13.22 -0.52
C ALA A 155 7.09 -13.47 0.81
N VAL A 156 5.92 -12.85 1.03
CA VAL A 156 5.15 -13.00 2.27
C VAL A 156 4.67 -14.44 2.44
N GLY A 157 4.18 -15.08 1.37
CA GLY A 157 3.73 -16.48 1.43
C GLY A 157 4.86 -17.44 1.83
N GLU A 158 6.07 -17.24 1.31
CA GLU A 158 7.24 -18.07 1.65
C GLU A 158 7.76 -17.80 3.07
N ILE A 159 7.81 -16.53 3.50
CA ILE A 159 8.25 -16.14 4.84
C ILE A 159 7.29 -16.69 5.91
N THR A 160 5.99 -16.50 5.71
CA THR A 160 4.97 -16.81 6.72
C THR A 160 4.44 -18.23 6.65
N ARG A 161 4.54 -18.89 5.48
CA ARG A 161 3.87 -20.16 5.18
C ARG A 161 2.34 -20.08 5.30
N PHE A 162 1.77 -18.91 5.02
CA PHE A 162 0.32 -18.61 5.06
C PHE A 162 -0.25 -18.51 3.64
N ASP A 163 -1.58 -18.63 3.54
CA ASP A 163 -2.29 -18.33 2.29
C ASP A 163 -2.48 -16.82 2.16
N ILE A 164 -1.92 -16.24 1.09
CA ILE A 164 -1.87 -14.79 0.91
C ILE A 164 -2.79 -14.40 -0.23
N SER A 165 -3.75 -13.53 0.06
CA SER A 165 -4.46 -12.72 -0.94
C SER A 165 -3.71 -11.42 -1.16
N ALA A 166 -3.72 -10.89 -2.38
CA ALA A 166 -3.05 -9.63 -2.67
C ALA A 166 -3.87 -8.78 -3.65
N GLY A 167 -3.83 -7.46 -3.44
CA GLY A 167 -4.61 -6.51 -4.21
C GLY A 167 -3.96 -5.13 -4.28
N LEU A 168 -4.49 -4.32 -5.19
CA LEU A 168 -4.18 -2.89 -5.29
C LEU A 168 -5.41 -2.09 -4.90
N TYR A 169 -5.20 -0.96 -4.25
CA TYR A 169 -6.24 0.02 -4.02
C TYR A 169 -5.94 1.30 -4.80
N SER A 170 -6.85 1.71 -5.70
CA SER A 170 -6.73 2.99 -6.39
C SER A 170 -7.50 4.07 -5.63
N THR A 171 -6.80 5.08 -5.11
CA THR A 171 -7.47 6.21 -4.43
C THR A 171 -8.32 7.02 -5.40
N PHE A 172 -7.90 7.10 -6.67
CA PHE A 172 -8.59 7.90 -7.68
C PHE A 172 -9.97 7.36 -8.06
N THR A 173 -10.10 6.03 -8.20
CA THR A 173 -11.36 5.37 -8.57
C THR A 173 -12.12 4.81 -7.38
N GLY A 174 -11.45 4.60 -6.25
CA GLY A 174 -11.98 3.92 -5.07
C GLY A 174 -12.05 2.40 -5.20
N ALA A 175 -11.43 1.83 -6.24
CA ALA A 175 -11.53 0.42 -6.57
C ALA A 175 -10.48 -0.40 -5.82
N LEU A 176 -10.93 -1.50 -5.21
CA LEU A 176 -10.06 -2.58 -4.77
C LEU A 176 -9.95 -3.62 -5.87
N VAL A 177 -8.72 -3.85 -6.33
CA VAL A 177 -8.40 -4.68 -7.49
C VAL A 177 -7.64 -5.90 -6.99
N MET A 178 -8.36 -6.99 -6.75
CA MET A 178 -7.79 -8.24 -6.22
C MET A 178 -7.15 -9.08 -7.33
N PHE A 179 -6.05 -9.75 -7.01
CA PHE A 179 -5.39 -10.69 -7.90
C PHE A 179 -5.67 -12.13 -7.49
N GLN A 180 -5.87 -13.00 -8.49
CA GLN A 180 -6.03 -14.43 -8.28
C GLN A 180 -4.66 -15.08 -8.00
N ASN A 181 -4.61 -16.04 -7.08
CA ASN A 181 -3.34 -16.74 -6.78
C ASN A 181 -2.74 -17.43 -8.03
N ALA A 182 -3.58 -17.90 -8.95
CA ALA A 182 -3.12 -18.49 -10.21
C ALA A 182 -2.42 -17.48 -11.13
N GLU A 183 -2.96 -16.25 -11.25
CA GLU A 183 -2.30 -15.22 -12.08
C GLU A 183 -1.00 -14.74 -11.44
N LEU A 184 -0.95 -14.59 -10.11
CA LEU A 184 0.27 -14.19 -9.41
C LEU A 184 1.36 -15.26 -9.51
N LYS A 185 0.98 -16.54 -9.42
CA LYS A 185 1.90 -17.65 -9.60
C LYS A 185 2.48 -17.68 -11.03
N ALA A 186 1.64 -17.49 -12.04
CA ALA A 186 2.09 -17.42 -13.43
C ALA A 186 3.04 -16.23 -13.65
N GLU A 187 2.69 -15.07 -13.10
CA GLU A 187 3.51 -13.86 -13.18
C GLU A 187 4.87 -14.05 -12.51
N TRP A 188 4.90 -14.60 -11.30
CA TRP A 188 6.15 -14.91 -10.61
C TRP A 188 7.02 -15.89 -11.41
N SER A 189 6.40 -16.90 -12.04
CA SER A 189 7.12 -17.86 -12.87
C SER A 189 7.74 -17.20 -14.10
N ARG A 190 7.06 -16.21 -14.70
CA ARG A 190 7.59 -15.38 -15.79
C ARG A 190 8.76 -14.53 -15.33
N LEU A 191 8.64 -13.88 -14.17
CA LEU A 191 9.70 -13.03 -13.59
C LEU A 191 11.00 -13.81 -13.36
N LEU A 192 10.90 -15.07 -12.91
CA LEU A 192 12.07 -15.94 -12.71
C LEU A 192 12.83 -16.29 -14.01
N GLN A 193 12.22 -16.09 -15.19
CA GLN A 193 12.89 -16.32 -16.48
C GLN A 193 13.65 -15.08 -16.97
N LEU A 194 13.47 -13.92 -16.32
CA LEU A 194 14.13 -12.69 -16.70
C LEU A 194 15.54 -12.62 -16.11
N PRO A 195 16.48 -11.93 -16.79
CA PRO A 195 17.70 -11.47 -16.16
C PRO A 195 17.40 -10.65 -14.89
N PRO A 196 18.24 -10.74 -13.82
CA PRO A 196 17.97 -10.05 -12.55
C PRO A 196 17.70 -8.55 -12.67
N GLU A 197 18.42 -7.84 -13.55
CA GLU A 197 18.24 -6.40 -13.78
C GLU A 197 16.87 -6.07 -14.39
N GLN A 198 16.38 -6.92 -15.31
CA GLN A 198 15.06 -6.76 -15.92
C GLN A 198 13.95 -7.07 -14.92
N MET A 199 14.13 -8.13 -14.11
CA MET A 199 13.21 -8.47 -13.04
C MET A 199 13.03 -7.30 -12.06
N GLY A 200 14.12 -6.68 -11.59
CA GLY A 200 14.04 -5.53 -10.69
C GLY A 200 13.31 -4.32 -11.31
N THR A 201 13.53 -4.08 -12.61
CA THR A 201 12.87 -3.01 -13.36
C THR A 201 11.36 -3.24 -13.47
N GLU A 202 10.93 -4.48 -13.69
CA GLU A 202 9.49 -4.80 -13.81
C GLU A 202 8.77 -4.82 -12.45
N ILE A 203 9.44 -5.25 -11.38
CA ILE A 203 8.89 -5.24 -10.01
C ILE A 203 8.71 -3.82 -9.47
N THR A 204 9.48 -2.85 -9.97
CA THR A 204 9.43 -1.44 -9.54
C THR A 204 8.85 -0.56 -10.66
N PRO A 205 7.55 -0.67 -10.95
CA PRO A 205 6.96 0.11 -12.03
C PRO A 205 7.06 1.60 -11.69
N ARG A 206 7.65 2.38 -12.61
CA ARG A 206 7.76 3.83 -12.42
C ARG A 206 6.38 4.47 -12.49
N ASP A 207 6.06 5.25 -11.46
CA ASP A 207 4.95 6.20 -11.50
C ASP A 207 5.46 7.45 -12.21
N ILE A 208 5.23 7.52 -13.52
CA ILE A 208 5.46 8.72 -14.33
C ILE A 208 4.20 9.58 -14.25
#